data_AF-A0A2M7SUP9-F1
#
_entry.id   AF-A0A2M7SUP9-F1
#
_cell.length_a   1.000
_cell.length_b   1.000
_cell.length_c   1.000
_cell.angle_alpha   90.00
_cell.angle_beta   90.00
_cell.angle_gamma   90.00
#
_symmetry.space_group_name_H-M   'P 1'
#
loop_
_entity.id
_entity.type
_entity.pdbx_description
1 polymer ?
#
loop_
_entity_poly.entity_id
_entity_poly.type
_entity_poly.pdbx_seq_one_letter_code
_entity_poly.pdbx_strand_id
1 'polypeptide(L)'
;EYQDFVLKLFQCRDEPHRIAGVELDGYLGADDVLVFNYQKYKDAVLDRGFIEDLHSILGDKIGRRFFTIAPAASVVFLEDYIEKGNTRYFILRIPYSIIDELHRKGFTHIKQPVSEMDVNNTVDAVGFDFIQIPDVECEYYLDKPKGQVGLGHSGRDAVIKIKKFESNIISKKPLHYENMETLSMVMVDYDYDGKVFNFDDVFYAEDLKKQDYEIRFDSNKLDGQMMLIYIDIFGNEKREVKSLRDFEDK
;
A
#
# COMPACT_ATOMS: atom_id res chain seq x y z
N GLU A 1 -22.89 -7.42 14.48
CA GLU A 1 -21.73 -8.35 14.44
C GLU A 1 -20.68 -7.89 13.45
N TYR A 2 -20.98 -7.75 12.15
CA TYR A 2 -20.02 -7.24 11.15
C TYR A 2 -19.48 -5.84 11.49
N GLN A 3 -20.34 -4.86 11.73
CA GLN A 3 -19.92 -3.48 12.05
C GLN A 3 -19.03 -3.43 13.30
N ASP A 4 -19.47 -4.04 14.41
CA ASP A 4 -18.70 -4.11 15.66
C ASP A 4 -17.31 -4.77 15.46
N PHE A 5 -17.24 -5.87 14.69
CA PHE A 5 -15.97 -6.50 14.34
C PHE A 5 -15.07 -5.54 13.54
N VAL A 6 -15.62 -4.88 12.52
CA VAL A 6 -14.87 -3.98 11.64
C VAL A 6 -14.36 -2.75 12.39
N LEU A 7 -15.18 -2.16 13.26
CA LEU A 7 -14.75 -1.03 14.08
C LEU A 7 -13.62 -1.44 15.02
N LYS A 8 -13.73 -2.61 15.67
CA LYS A 8 -12.65 -3.15 16.51
C LYS A 8 -11.39 -3.47 15.72
N LEU A 9 -11.54 -4.04 14.52
CA LEU A 9 -10.44 -4.35 13.61
C LEU A 9 -9.63 -3.07 13.38
N PHE A 10 -10.25 -1.98 12.93
CA PHE A 10 -9.53 -0.72 12.68
C PHE A 10 -9.35 0.17 13.92
N GLN A 11 -9.56 -0.35 15.13
CA GLN A 11 -9.42 0.39 16.40
C GLN A 11 -10.25 1.68 16.44
N CYS A 12 -11.38 1.67 15.76
CA CYS A 12 -12.34 2.76 15.78
C CYS A 12 -13.14 2.75 17.10
N ARG A 13 -13.49 3.94 17.59
CA ARG A 13 -14.49 4.07 18.66
C ARG A 13 -15.86 3.79 18.08
N ASP A 14 -16.58 2.84 18.68
CA ASP A 14 -17.99 2.55 18.38
C ASP A 14 -18.88 3.61 19.03
N GLU A 15 -19.00 4.74 18.34
CA GLU A 15 -19.80 5.90 18.72
C GLU A 15 -20.65 6.33 17.51
N PRO A 16 -21.71 5.58 17.19
CA PRO A 16 -22.55 5.88 16.03
C PRO A 16 -23.18 7.25 16.17
N HIS A 17 -23.16 8.02 15.09
CA HIS A 17 -23.65 9.38 15.06
C HIS A 17 -24.18 9.75 13.68
N ARG A 18 -24.71 10.96 13.54
CA ARG A 18 -25.38 11.39 12.31
C ARG A 18 -24.94 12.78 11.88
N ILE A 19 -24.51 12.89 10.63
CA ILE A 19 -24.13 14.17 10.02
C ILE A 19 -24.93 14.35 8.73
N ALA A 20 -25.63 15.47 8.60
CA ALA A 20 -26.39 15.82 7.39
C ALA A 20 -27.37 14.72 6.90
N GLY A 21 -27.86 13.87 7.81
CA GLY A 21 -28.75 12.78 7.45
C GLY A 21 -28.06 11.43 7.22
N VAL A 22 -26.74 11.41 7.02
CA VAL A 22 -25.91 10.21 6.87
C VAL A 22 -25.62 9.61 8.24
N GLU A 23 -25.89 8.31 8.38
CA GLU A 23 -25.52 7.53 9.57
C GLU A 23 -24.05 7.12 9.45
N LEU A 24 -23.29 7.41 10.50
CA LEU A 24 -21.86 7.14 10.60
C LEU A 24 -21.64 6.21 11.79
N ASP A 25 -20.65 5.33 11.66
CA ASP A 25 -20.51 4.16 12.52
C ASP A 25 -19.58 4.40 13.71
N GLY A 26 -18.78 5.47 13.68
CA GLY A 26 -17.85 5.77 14.77
C GLY A 26 -16.76 6.75 14.39
N TYR A 27 -15.64 6.68 15.10
CA TYR A 27 -14.49 7.56 14.88
C TYR A 27 -13.17 6.80 14.85
N LEU A 28 -12.26 7.21 13.97
CA LEU A 28 -10.86 6.84 14.02
C LEU A 28 -10.06 8.06 14.47
N GLY A 29 -9.52 8.02 15.70
CA GLY A 29 -8.96 9.21 16.32
C GLY A 29 -10.02 10.29 16.52
N ALA A 30 -9.94 11.41 15.79
CA ALA A 30 -10.94 12.48 15.83
C ALA A 30 -11.80 12.56 14.56
N ASP A 31 -11.55 11.67 13.60
CA ASP A 31 -12.15 11.73 12.26
C ASP A 31 -13.29 10.73 12.12
N ASP A 32 -14.29 11.10 11.33
CA ASP A 32 -15.52 10.34 11.14
C ASP A 32 -15.27 9.04 10.35
N VAL A 33 -15.97 7.98 10.74
CA VAL A 33 -15.90 6.65 10.11
C VAL A 33 -17.26 6.21 9.61
N LEU A 34 -17.29 5.74 8.36
CA LEU A 34 -18.41 5.02 7.75
C LEU A 34 -17.99 3.57 7.45
N VAL A 35 -18.78 2.60 7.89
CA VAL A 35 -18.62 1.18 7.55
C VAL A 35 -19.56 0.86 6.39
N PHE A 36 -18.97 0.53 5.24
CA PHE A 36 -19.71 0.19 4.04
C PHE A 36 -20.48 -1.12 4.23
N ASN A 37 -21.81 -1.03 4.21
CA ASN A 37 -22.68 -2.17 4.41
C ASN A 37 -22.94 -2.96 3.11
N TYR A 38 -21.94 -3.72 2.68
CA TYR A 38 -22.02 -4.60 1.50
C TYR A 38 -23.09 -5.70 1.61
N GLN A 39 -23.50 -6.07 2.83
CA GLN A 39 -24.51 -7.12 3.06
C GLN A 39 -25.93 -6.63 2.77
N LYS A 40 -26.21 -5.35 3.06
CA LYS A 40 -27.50 -4.71 2.80
C LYS A 40 -27.68 -4.37 1.32
N TYR A 41 -26.59 -4.12 0.60
CA TYR A 41 -26.59 -3.75 -0.81
C TYR A 41 -25.62 -4.64 -1.61
N LYS A 42 -26.10 -5.82 -2.01
CA LYS A 42 -25.26 -6.87 -2.63
C LYS A 42 -24.56 -6.46 -3.94
N ASP A 43 -25.16 -5.52 -4.67
CA ASP A 43 -24.62 -5.00 -5.93
C ASP A 43 -23.95 -3.62 -5.76
N ALA A 44 -23.88 -3.09 -4.53
CA ALA A 44 -23.25 -1.81 -4.30
C ALA A 44 -21.73 -1.96 -4.31
N VAL A 45 -21.11 -1.14 -5.16
CA VAL A 45 -19.67 -0.95 -5.22
C VAL A 45 -19.33 0.40 -4.63
N LEU A 46 -18.19 0.47 -3.96
CA LEU A 46 -17.58 1.71 -3.54
C LEU A 46 -16.72 2.19 -4.71
N ASP A 47 -17.32 3.04 -5.54
CA ASP A 47 -16.69 3.70 -6.68
C ASP A 47 -16.39 5.18 -6.39
N ARG A 48 -15.82 5.89 -7.37
CA ARG A 48 -15.55 7.33 -7.22
C ARG A 48 -16.86 8.14 -7.10
N GLY A 49 -17.95 7.68 -7.70
CA GLY A 49 -19.27 8.30 -7.63
C GLY A 49 -19.85 8.24 -6.21
N PHE A 50 -19.66 7.13 -5.50
CA PHE A 50 -20.03 7.00 -4.09
C PHE A 50 -19.37 8.08 -3.23
N ILE A 51 -18.08 8.36 -3.45
CA ILE A 51 -17.36 9.41 -2.73
C ILE A 51 -17.84 10.81 -3.13
N GLU A 52 -18.20 11.02 -4.40
CA GLU A 52 -18.81 12.27 -4.86
C GLU A 52 -20.16 12.53 -4.19
N ASP A 53 -21.02 11.53 -4.14
CA ASP A 53 -22.32 11.61 -3.47
C ASP A 53 -22.14 11.88 -1.97
N LEU A 54 -21.23 11.16 -1.32
CA LEU A 54 -20.92 11.34 0.09
C LEU A 54 -20.41 12.77 0.36
N HIS A 55 -19.54 13.30 -0.48
CA HIS A 55 -19.05 14.67 -0.38
C HIS A 55 -20.15 15.70 -0.61
N SER A 56 -21.07 15.46 -1.55
CA SER A 56 -22.19 16.36 -1.82
C SER A 56 -23.12 16.54 -0.61
N ILE A 57 -23.26 15.52 0.23
CA ILE A 57 -24.13 15.52 1.41
C ILE A 57 -23.40 16.07 2.65
N LEU A 58 -22.18 15.59 2.89
CA LEU A 58 -21.40 15.93 4.08
C LEU A 58 -20.70 17.28 3.92
N GLY A 59 -20.07 17.52 2.77
CA GLY A 59 -19.35 18.76 2.45
C GLY A 59 -18.41 19.20 3.56
N ASP A 60 -18.51 20.46 3.97
CA ASP A 60 -17.67 21.08 5.00
C ASP A 60 -18.06 20.69 6.45
N LYS A 61 -19.02 19.77 6.65
CA LYS A 61 -19.49 19.35 7.98
C LYS A 61 -18.59 18.28 8.62
N ILE A 62 -17.67 17.73 7.85
CA ILE A 62 -16.69 16.73 8.29
C ILE A 62 -15.28 17.34 8.27
N GLY A 63 -14.34 16.66 8.93
CA GLY A 63 -12.96 17.10 9.02
C GLY A 63 -12.18 17.04 7.71
N ARG A 64 -10.87 17.30 7.82
CA ARG A 64 -9.92 17.16 6.69
C ARG A 64 -9.69 15.70 6.28
N ARG A 65 -10.08 14.75 7.13
CA ARG A 65 -9.99 13.32 6.87
C ARG A 65 -11.35 12.70 7.19
N PHE A 66 -11.71 11.71 6.40
CA PHE A 66 -12.90 10.90 6.57
C PHE A 66 -12.54 9.47 6.20
N PHE A 67 -12.99 8.50 6.96
CA PHE A 67 -12.62 7.10 6.75
C PHE A 67 -13.85 6.29 6.33
N THR A 68 -13.73 5.58 5.21
CA THR A 68 -14.71 4.57 4.81
C THR A 68 -14.06 3.20 4.90
N ILE A 69 -14.69 2.28 5.63
CA ILE A 69 -14.21 0.91 5.78
C ILE A 69 -15.05 0.00 4.91
N ALA A 70 -14.44 -0.75 3.99
CA ALA A 70 -15.17 -1.58 3.02
C ALA A 70 -14.41 -2.86 2.65
N PRO A 71 -15.08 -3.96 2.27
CA PRO A 71 -14.40 -5.11 1.69
C PRO A 71 -13.59 -4.72 0.45
N ALA A 72 -12.38 -5.24 0.31
CA ALA A 72 -11.50 -4.94 -0.82
C ALA A 72 -12.19 -5.25 -2.15
N ALA A 73 -12.93 -6.35 -2.22
CA ALA A 73 -13.68 -6.76 -3.41
C ALA A 73 -14.84 -5.83 -3.78
N SER A 74 -15.29 -4.97 -2.86
CA SER A 74 -16.35 -4.00 -3.10
C SER A 74 -15.82 -2.64 -3.58
N VAL A 75 -14.50 -2.40 -3.50
CA VAL A 75 -13.88 -1.14 -3.91
C VAL A 75 -13.36 -1.28 -5.33
N VAL A 76 -13.85 -0.43 -6.25
CA VAL A 76 -13.54 -0.57 -7.69
C VAL A 76 -12.38 0.31 -8.16
N PHE A 77 -11.72 1.00 -7.23
CA PHE A 77 -10.55 1.82 -7.49
C PHE A 77 -9.39 1.42 -6.58
N LEU A 78 -8.17 1.69 -6.99
CA LEU A 78 -6.95 1.21 -6.32
C LEU A 78 -6.44 2.20 -5.25
N GLU A 79 -6.78 3.49 -5.37
CA GLU A 79 -6.30 4.54 -4.48
C GLU A 79 -6.75 4.35 -3.03
N ASP A 80 -5.85 4.56 -2.06
CA ASP A 80 -6.19 4.48 -0.64
C ASP A 80 -6.97 5.69 -0.13
N TYR A 81 -7.03 6.79 -0.89
CA TYR A 81 -7.92 7.91 -0.62
C TYR A 81 -8.31 8.68 -1.88
N ILE A 82 -9.42 9.40 -1.79
CA ILE A 82 -9.88 10.36 -2.81
C ILE A 82 -9.98 11.74 -2.16
N GLU A 83 -9.41 12.77 -2.80
CA GLU A 83 -9.53 14.16 -2.37
C GLU A 83 -10.77 14.83 -2.99
N LYS A 84 -11.60 15.45 -2.15
CA LYS A 84 -12.71 16.33 -2.56
C LYS A 84 -12.77 17.55 -1.64
N GLY A 85 -12.67 18.74 -2.23
CA GLY A 85 -12.59 19.99 -1.46
C GLY A 85 -11.39 20.00 -0.51
N ASN A 86 -11.63 20.23 0.78
CA ASN A 86 -10.60 20.20 1.83
C ASN A 86 -10.49 18.86 2.56
N THR A 87 -11.21 17.82 2.09
CA THR A 87 -11.32 16.52 2.77
C THR A 87 -10.70 15.39 1.95
N ARG A 88 -9.94 14.54 2.64
CA ARG A 88 -9.43 13.26 2.15
C ARG A 88 -10.32 12.13 2.64
N TYR A 89 -10.91 11.40 1.70
CA TYR A 89 -11.73 10.23 1.97
C TYR A 89 -10.85 8.98 1.87
N PHE A 90 -10.36 8.50 2.99
CA PHE A 90 -9.54 7.29 3.10
C PHE A 90 -10.41 6.03 3.01
N ILE A 91 -9.93 5.02 2.29
CA ILE A 91 -10.59 3.73 2.16
C ILE A 91 -9.77 2.66 2.89
N LEU A 92 -10.31 2.20 4.01
CA LEU A 92 -9.76 1.09 4.78
C LEU A 92 -10.34 -0.22 4.23
N ARG A 93 -9.55 -0.91 3.41
CA ARG A 93 -10.00 -2.14 2.75
C ARG A 93 -9.91 -3.34 3.70
N ILE A 94 -10.97 -4.13 3.73
CA ILE A 94 -11.02 -5.43 4.44
C ILE A 94 -10.76 -6.55 3.42
N PRO A 95 -9.61 -7.24 3.49
CA PRO A 95 -9.34 -8.41 2.66
C PRO A 95 -10.42 -9.49 2.77
N TYR A 96 -10.65 -10.25 1.70
CA TYR A 96 -11.64 -11.34 1.68
C TYR A 96 -11.39 -12.38 2.78
N SER A 97 -10.12 -12.69 3.04
CA SER A 97 -9.72 -13.60 4.12
C SER A 97 -10.26 -13.14 5.48
N ILE A 98 -10.26 -11.84 5.80
CA ILE A 98 -10.82 -11.30 7.07
C ILE A 98 -12.31 -11.56 7.15
N ILE A 99 -13.02 -11.37 6.04
CA ILE A 99 -14.45 -11.63 5.95
C ILE A 99 -14.73 -13.12 6.17
N ASP A 100 -13.89 -14.00 5.64
CA ASP A 100 -14.02 -15.46 5.76
C ASP A 100 -13.65 -15.96 7.18
N GLU A 101 -12.65 -15.35 7.84
CA GLU A 101 -12.27 -15.72 9.20
C GLU A 101 -13.25 -15.22 10.28
N LEU A 102 -14.01 -14.15 10.00
CA LEU A 102 -15.19 -13.75 10.77
C LEU A 102 -16.12 -14.96 11.01
N HIS A 103 -16.08 -15.96 10.11
CA HIS A 103 -16.84 -17.20 10.21
C HIS A 103 -16.06 -18.39 10.83
N ARG A 104 -14.73 -18.38 10.93
CA ARG A 104 -13.91 -19.56 11.34
C ARG A 104 -12.56 -19.17 11.98
N LYS A 105 -12.50 -19.05 13.31
CA LYS A 105 -11.33 -18.57 14.09
C LYS A 105 -9.99 -19.33 13.92
N GLY A 106 -8.86 -18.58 13.90
CA GLY A 106 -7.56 -18.93 14.52
C GLY A 106 -6.30 -18.84 13.63
N PHE A 107 -5.22 -18.16 14.07
CA PHE A 107 -4.01 -17.86 13.24
C PHE A 107 -2.60 -18.08 13.82
N THR A 108 -1.65 -18.19 12.89
CA THR A 108 -0.17 -18.11 13.00
C THR A 108 0.45 -17.35 11.81
N HIS A 109 1.63 -16.73 11.97
CA HIS A 109 2.24 -15.78 11.01
C HIS A 109 3.09 -16.40 9.86
N ILE A 110 3.17 -15.70 8.72
CA ILE A 110 3.98 -16.01 7.52
C ILE A 110 5.33 -15.24 7.56
N LYS A 111 6.37 -15.75 6.88
CA LYS A 111 7.61 -15.01 6.55
C LYS A 111 7.77 -14.92 5.04
N GLN A 112 8.10 -13.73 4.52
CA GLN A 112 8.42 -13.52 3.11
C GLN A 112 9.87 -13.96 2.79
N PRO A 113 10.14 -14.39 1.55
CA PRO A 113 11.49 -14.71 1.12
C PRO A 113 12.35 -13.45 1.07
N VAL A 114 13.63 -13.58 1.41
CA VAL A 114 14.63 -12.50 1.30
C VAL A 114 15.66 -12.76 0.20
N SER A 115 15.59 -13.95 -0.41
CA SER A 115 16.43 -14.39 -1.53
C SER A 115 15.64 -15.31 -2.48
N GLU A 116 16.15 -15.51 -3.69
CA GLU A 116 15.57 -16.45 -4.68
C GLU A 116 15.56 -17.90 -4.16
N MET A 117 16.55 -18.27 -3.33
CA MET A 117 16.64 -19.62 -2.75
C MET A 117 15.54 -19.90 -1.70
N ASP A 118 14.92 -18.85 -1.16
CA ASP A 118 13.88 -18.95 -0.12
C ASP A 118 12.46 -19.08 -0.68
N VAL A 119 12.28 -19.00 -2.00
CA VAL A 119 10.96 -19.06 -2.65
C VAL A 119 10.23 -20.36 -2.29
N ASN A 120 10.97 -21.47 -2.16
CA ASN A 120 10.43 -22.79 -1.82
C ASN A 120 10.11 -22.98 -0.31
N ASN A 121 10.49 -22.03 0.55
CA ASN A 121 10.24 -22.09 2.00
C ASN A 121 8.94 -21.37 2.42
N THR A 122 8.10 -20.99 1.47
CA THR A 122 6.80 -20.34 1.71
C THR A 122 5.75 -21.37 2.14
N VAL A 123 5.64 -21.60 3.45
CA VAL A 123 4.69 -22.56 4.05
C VAL A 123 3.28 -21.95 4.13
N ASP A 124 2.25 -22.76 3.83
CA ASP A 124 0.83 -22.49 4.03
C ASP A 124 0.51 -22.03 5.46
N ALA A 125 0.14 -20.76 5.65
CA ALA A 125 -0.57 -20.29 6.83
C ALA A 125 -1.28 -18.97 6.50
N VAL A 126 -2.61 -18.94 6.58
CA VAL A 126 -3.37 -17.69 6.61
C VAL A 126 -3.13 -17.06 7.99
N GLY A 127 -2.82 -15.77 8.05
CA GLY A 127 -2.58 -15.05 9.29
C GLY A 127 -2.70 -13.56 9.07
N PHE A 128 -3.66 -12.91 9.71
CA PHE A 128 -3.81 -11.46 9.63
C PHE A 128 -2.71 -10.75 10.37
N ASP A 129 -1.91 -10.02 9.61
CA ASP A 129 -1.47 -8.72 10.06
C ASP A 129 -2.21 -7.66 9.24
N PHE A 130 -2.51 -6.53 9.88
CA PHE A 130 -2.98 -5.37 9.13
C PHE A 130 -1.89 -4.98 8.15
N ILE A 131 -2.23 -4.61 6.91
CA ILE A 131 -1.23 -4.07 5.99
C ILE A 131 -0.72 -2.76 6.60
N GLN A 132 0.46 -2.82 7.17
CA GLN A 132 1.16 -1.69 7.77
C GLN A 132 2.18 -1.22 6.75
N ILE A 133 1.83 -0.17 6.01
CA ILE A 133 2.69 0.36 4.95
C ILE A 133 4.07 0.70 5.56
N PRO A 134 5.17 0.13 5.05
CA PRO A 134 6.50 0.44 5.57
C PRO A 134 6.87 1.90 5.27
N ASP A 135 7.65 2.49 6.16
CA ASP A 135 8.23 3.81 5.96
C ASP A 135 9.44 3.69 5.04
N VAL A 136 9.35 4.32 3.87
CA VAL A 136 10.41 4.26 2.84
C VAL A 136 10.76 5.67 2.38
N GLU A 137 12.06 5.96 2.36
CA GLU A 137 12.63 7.20 1.85
C GLU A 137 13.64 6.88 0.75
N CYS A 138 13.50 7.52 -0.41
CA CYS A 138 14.33 7.29 -1.59
C CYS A 138 14.89 8.61 -2.15
N GLU A 139 16.10 8.56 -2.70
CA GLU A 139 16.62 9.57 -3.63
C GLU A 139 16.53 9.04 -5.06
N TYR A 140 16.13 9.90 -6.00
CA TYR A 140 15.94 9.57 -7.41
C TYR A 140 16.86 10.47 -8.25
N TYR A 141 17.78 9.88 -9.01
CA TYR A 141 18.72 10.67 -9.81
C TYR A 141 19.24 9.95 -11.06
N LEU A 142 19.64 10.72 -12.06
CA LEU A 142 20.32 10.23 -13.26
C LEU A 142 21.83 10.25 -13.05
N ASP A 143 22.49 9.13 -13.30
CA ASP A 143 23.94 8.97 -13.14
C ASP A 143 24.57 8.41 -14.42
N LYS A 144 25.89 8.37 -14.48
CA LYS A 144 26.62 7.66 -15.53
C LYS A 144 26.43 6.15 -15.36
N PRO A 145 26.41 5.39 -16.47
CA PRO A 145 26.28 3.96 -16.39
C PRO A 145 27.41 3.30 -15.61
N LYS A 146 27.08 2.31 -14.78
CA LYS A 146 28.08 1.47 -14.09
C LYS A 146 28.32 0.18 -14.88
N GLY A 147 29.60 -0.15 -15.11
CA GLY A 147 29.99 -1.40 -15.78
C GLY A 147 30.09 -1.29 -17.31
N GLN A 148 30.07 -2.42 -18.01
CA GLN A 148 30.03 -2.46 -19.47
C GLN A 148 28.59 -2.25 -19.95
N VAL A 149 28.39 -1.23 -20.80
CA VAL A 149 27.10 -0.95 -21.44
C VAL A 149 27.06 -1.52 -22.86
N GLY A 150 25.92 -2.11 -23.21
CA GLY A 150 25.67 -2.65 -24.56
C GLY A 150 25.42 -1.57 -25.61
N LEU A 151 25.50 -1.96 -26.89
CA LEU A 151 25.05 -1.13 -28.01
C LEU A 151 23.54 -0.84 -27.85
N GLY A 152 23.18 0.44 -27.71
CA GLY A 152 21.79 0.90 -27.54
C GLY A 152 21.46 1.49 -26.17
N HIS A 153 22.40 1.50 -25.23
CA HIS A 153 22.22 2.17 -23.93
C HIS A 153 22.04 3.68 -24.09
N SER A 154 21.14 4.29 -23.31
CA SER A 154 20.88 5.76 -23.36
C SER A 154 22.10 6.63 -23.00
N GLY A 155 23.08 6.03 -22.33
CA GLY A 155 24.24 6.73 -21.77
C GLY A 155 24.00 7.33 -20.39
N ARG A 156 22.81 7.14 -19.78
CA ARG A 156 22.49 7.50 -18.40
C ARG A 156 21.71 6.38 -17.72
N ASP A 157 22.08 6.08 -16.47
CA ASP A 157 21.28 5.19 -15.62
C ASP A 157 20.31 6.04 -14.81
N ALA A 158 19.06 5.60 -14.72
CA ALA A 158 18.16 6.02 -13.67
C ALA A 158 18.50 5.24 -12.39
N VAL A 159 18.71 5.97 -11.30
CA VAL A 159 19.13 5.42 -10.00
C VAL A 159 18.08 5.73 -8.94
N ILE A 160 17.62 4.67 -8.27
CA ILE A 160 16.76 4.76 -7.09
C ILE A 160 17.60 4.32 -5.90
N LYS A 161 17.91 5.25 -5.01
CA LYS A 161 18.67 4.99 -3.79
C LYS A 161 17.73 4.93 -2.60
N ILE A 162 17.56 3.76 -2.01
CA ILE A 162 16.76 3.61 -0.79
C ILE A 162 17.60 4.09 0.40
N LYS A 163 17.16 5.14 1.07
CA LYS A 163 17.84 5.75 2.23
C LYS A 163 17.32 5.19 3.54
N LYS A 164 16.02 4.93 3.58
CA LYS A 164 15.31 4.42 4.74
C LYS A 164 14.30 3.35 4.32
N PHE A 165 14.25 2.25 5.07
CA PHE A 165 13.17 1.28 5.02
C PHE A 165 12.93 0.74 6.43
N GLU A 166 11.75 1.01 6.99
CA GLU A 166 11.33 0.54 8.31
C GLU A 166 9.92 -0.05 8.24
N SER A 167 9.75 -1.28 8.73
CA SER A 167 8.42 -1.90 8.84
C SER A 167 7.63 -1.31 10.00
N ASN A 168 6.37 -0.98 9.74
CA ASN A 168 5.39 -0.69 10.77
C ASN A 168 4.80 -2.02 11.24
N ILE A 169 4.89 -2.36 12.54
CA ILE A 169 4.40 -3.64 13.07
C ILE A 169 3.61 -3.40 14.35
N ILE A 170 2.37 -3.89 14.40
CA ILE A 170 1.55 -3.86 15.60
C ILE A 170 1.73 -5.20 16.34
N SER A 171 2.77 -5.28 17.16
CA SER A 171 3.03 -6.46 18.00
C SER A 171 2.71 -6.18 19.47
N LYS A 172 2.20 -7.21 20.17
CA LYS A 172 2.00 -7.18 21.64
C LYS A 172 3.32 -7.00 22.41
N LYS A 173 4.46 -7.22 21.76
CA LYS A 173 5.80 -6.93 22.28
C LYS A 173 6.52 -5.96 21.33
N PRO A 174 7.20 -4.92 21.82
CA PRO A 174 8.01 -4.06 20.96
C PRO A 174 9.08 -4.93 20.27
N LEU A 175 8.98 -5.03 18.95
CA LEU A 175 10.06 -5.55 18.11
C LEU A 175 10.79 -4.32 17.58
N HIS A 176 12.11 -4.29 17.72
CA HIS A 176 12.94 -3.23 17.19
C HIS A 176 13.82 -3.83 16.10
N TYR A 177 13.78 -3.20 14.93
CA TYR A 177 14.57 -3.57 13.75
C TYR A 177 15.43 -2.37 13.36
N GLU A 178 16.63 -2.64 12.87
CA GLU A 178 17.50 -1.64 12.27
C GLU A 178 16.99 -1.22 10.88
N ASN A 179 17.46 -0.07 10.39
CA ASN A 179 17.12 0.41 9.05
C ASN A 179 17.49 -0.62 7.98
N MET A 180 16.60 -0.85 7.01
CA MET A 180 16.68 -1.87 5.95
C MET A 180 16.61 -3.32 6.42
N GLU A 181 16.62 -3.61 7.73
CA GLU A 181 16.64 -5.00 8.22
C GLU A 181 15.41 -5.79 7.78
N THR A 182 14.26 -5.11 7.67
CA THR A 182 13.00 -5.73 7.30
C THR A 182 12.67 -5.60 5.81
N LEU A 183 13.51 -4.99 4.98
CA LEU A 183 13.30 -4.98 3.54
C LEU A 183 13.42 -6.41 3.01
N SER A 184 12.43 -6.87 2.26
CA SER A 184 12.45 -8.18 1.59
C SER A 184 12.83 -8.02 0.12
N MET A 185 12.10 -7.20 -0.63
CA MET A 185 12.35 -6.99 -2.05
C MET A 185 11.71 -5.70 -2.57
N VAL A 186 12.12 -5.28 -3.75
CA VAL A 186 11.48 -4.23 -4.54
C VAL A 186 11.08 -4.79 -5.90
N MET A 187 9.80 -4.72 -6.25
CA MET A 187 9.31 -5.08 -7.58
C MET A 187 9.12 -3.83 -8.44
N VAL A 188 9.38 -3.98 -9.74
CA VAL A 188 9.35 -2.87 -10.70
C VAL A 188 8.52 -3.25 -11.93
N ASP A 189 7.72 -2.29 -12.38
CA ASP A 189 7.03 -2.23 -13.67
C ASP A 189 7.46 -0.90 -14.30
N TYR A 190 8.15 -0.92 -15.44
CA TYR A 190 8.74 0.28 -16.05
C TYR A 190 7.79 1.04 -17.00
N ASP A 191 6.67 0.44 -17.38
CA ASP A 191 5.70 0.97 -18.37
C ASP A 191 4.25 1.03 -17.84
N TYR A 192 4.12 1.13 -16.52
CA TYR A 192 2.86 1.11 -15.78
C TYR A 192 1.76 1.99 -16.39
N ASP A 193 0.69 1.34 -16.86
CA ASP A 193 -0.43 1.98 -17.57
C ASP A 193 -1.42 2.74 -16.68
N GLY A 194 -1.18 2.76 -15.36
CA GLY A 194 -2.09 3.36 -14.38
C GLY A 194 -3.24 2.45 -13.93
N LYS A 195 -3.28 1.20 -14.39
CA LYS A 195 -4.38 0.25 -14.12
C LYS A 195 -3.89 -1.08 -13.59
N VAL A 196 -2.92 -1.72 -14.26
CA VAL A 196 -2.46 -3.07 -13.94
C VAL A 196 -0.96 -3.06 -13.74
N PHE A 197 -0.50 -3.63 -12.63
CA PHE A 197 0.93 -3.84 -12.40
C PHE A 197 1.39 -5.02 -13.25
N ASN A 198 2.22 -4.74 -14.26
CA ASN A 198 2.85 -5.73 -15.10
C ASN A 198 4.31 -5.90 -14.67
N PHE A 199 4.59 -7.01 -13.99
CA PHE A 199 5.88 -7.26 -13.38
C PHE A 199 7.02 -7.39 -14.42
N ASP A 200 8.03 -6.53 -14.32
CA ASP A 200 9.24 -6.58 -15.16
C ASP A 200 10.46 -7.15 -14.42
N ASP A 201 10.79 -6.56 -13.27
CA ASP A 201 12.03 -6.87 -12.52
C ASP A 201 11.75 -6.97 -11.00
N VAL A 202 12.56 -7.78 -10.31
CA VAL A 202 12.60 -7.88 -8.84
C VAL A 202 14.03 -7.67 -8.33
N PHE A 203 14.16 -6.92 -7.24
CA PHE A 203 15.42 -6.68 -6.53
C PHE A 203 15.29 -7.16 -5.09
N TYR A 204 15.93 -8.28 -4.76
CA TYR A 204 15.94 -8.82 -3.40
C TYR A 204 16.85 -8.01 -2.47
N ALA A 205 16.48 -7.92 -1.20
CA ALA A 205 17.23 -7.16 -0.20
C ALA A 205 18.68 -7.60 -0.06
N GLU A 206 18.97 -8.91 -0.18
CA GLU A 206 20.34 -9.42 -0.12
C GLU A 206 21.22 -8.88 -1.25
N ASP A 207 20.66 -8.70 -2.45
CA ASP A 207 21.40 -8.16 -3.59
C ASP A 207 21.48 -6.64 -3.55
N LEU A 208 20.39 -5.98 -3.12
CA LEU A 208 20.38 -4.54 -2.87
C LEU A 208 21.45 -4.16 -1.85
N LYS A 209 21.60 -4.92 -0.76
CA LYS A 209 22.64 -4.69 0.26
C LYS A 209 24.06 -4.71 -0.32
N LYS A 210 24.34 -5.58 -1.30
CA LYS A 210 25.65 -5.64 -1.99
C LYS A 210 25.87 -4.43 -2.90
N GLN A 211 24.80 -3.78 -3.35
CA GLN A 211 24.82 -2.60 -4.21
C GLN A 211 24.51 -1.29 -3.45
N ASP A 212 24.70 -1.29 -2.12
CA ASP A 212 24.43 -0.13 -1.27
C ASP A 212 22.98 0.40 -1.41
N TYR A 213 22.02 -0.52 -1.58
CA TYR A 213 20.60 -0.24 -1.78
C TYR A 213 20.30 0.70 -2.96
N GLU A 214 21.06 0.56 -4.05
CA GLU A 214 20.79 1.20 -5.33
C GLU A 214 20.11 0.23 -6.29
N ILE A 215 18.97 0.64 -6.83
CA ILE A 215 18.41 0.07 -8.06
C ILE A 215 18.89 0.94 -9.21
N ARG A 216 19.54 0.33 -10.21
CA ARG A 216 20.05 1.00 -11.40
C ARG A 216 19.53 0.33 -12.66
N PHE A 217 19.04 1.13 -13.59
CA PHE A 217 18.57 0.66 -14.88
C PHE A 217 18.79 1.73 -15.96
N ASP A 218 18.85 1.30 -17.22
CA ASP A 218 18.93 2.23 -18.35
C ASP A 218 17.71 3.16 -18.33
N SER A 219 17.93 4.48 -18.33
CA SER A 219 16.84 5.46 -18.30
C SER A 219 15.83 5.28 -19.44
N ASN A 220 16.22 4.69 -20.57
CA ASN A 220 15.31 4.36 -21.68
C ASN A 220 14.33 3.22 -21.39
N LYS A 221 14.54 2.41 -20.33
CA LYS A 221 13.56 1.39 -19.93
C LYS A 221 12.26 2.01 -19.42
N LEU A 222 12.32 3.21 -18.84
CA LEU A 222 11.15 3.89 -18.30
C LEU A 222 10.34 4.51 -19.43
N ASP A 223 9.18 3.92 -19.72
CA ASP A 223 8.23 4.43 -20.72
C ASP A 223 7.02 5.06 -20.03
N GLY A 224 6.96 6.40 -20.03
CA GLY A 224 5.91 7.16 -19.36
C GLY A 224 6.09 7.20 -17.84
N GLN A 225 5.60 6.19 -17.14
CA GLN A 225 5.69 6.08 -15.67
C GLN A 225 5.96 4.63 -15.27
N MET A 226 6.70 4.45 -14.18
CA MET A 226 6.99 3.17 -13.55
C MET A 226 6.23 3.03 -12.24
N MET A 227 5.93 1.80 -11.84
CA MET A 227 5.47 1.46 -10.49
C MET A 227 6.56 0.70 -9.74
N LEU A 228 6.81 1.12 -8.50
CA LEU A 228 7.70 0.52 -7.52
C LEU A 228 6.87 -0.06 -6.39
N ILE A 229 7.09 -1.33 -6.05
CA ILE A 229 6.48 -1.97 -4.88
C ILE A 229 7.58 -2.44 -3.95
N TYR A 230 7.73 -1.77 -2.81
CA TYR A 230 8.65 -2.16 -1.75
C TYR A 230 7.91 -3.09 -0.79
N ILE A 231 8.50 -4.26 -0.52
CA ILE A 231 7.89 -5.32 0.29
C ILE A 231 8.77 -5.61 1.48
N ASP A 232 8.17 -5.72 2.67
CA ASP A 232 8.88 -6.15 3.87
C ASP A 232 8.83 -7.66 4.11
N ILE A 233 9.60 -8.15 5.07
CA ILE A 233 9.64 -9.57 5.45
C ILE A 233 8.31 -10.12 6.01
N PHE A 234 7.34 -9.26 6.30
CA PHE A 234 6.00 -9.60 6.79
C PHE A 234 4.95 -9.60 5.67
N GLY A 235 5.30 -9.12 4.48
CA GLY A 235 4.41 -9.02 3.32
C GLY A 235 3.63 -7.71 3.25
N ASN A 236 4.00 -6.69 4.03
CA ASN A 236 3.45 -5.36 3.84
C ASN A 236 4.11 -4.68 2.64
N GLU A 237 3.30 -3.93 1.90
CA GLU A 237 3.72 -3.30 0.66
C GLU A 237 3.60 -1.78 0.75
N LYS A 238 4.60 -1.08 0.23
CA LYS A 238 4.49 0.33 -0.16
C LYS A 238 4.59 0.43 -1.67
N ARG A 239 3.60 1.07 -2.29
CA ARG A 239 3.55 1.29 -3.74
C ARG A 239 3.83 2.75 -4.06
N GLU A 240 4.69 3.02 -5.03
CA GLU A 240 5.05 4.36 -5.49
C GLU A 240 5.08 4.39 -7.02
N VAL A 241 4.66 5.51 -7.63
CA VAL A 241 4.73 5.72 -9.07
C VAL A 241 5.74 6.84 -9.36
N LYS A 242 6.60 6.63 -10.35
CA LYS A 242 7.63 7.60 -10.76
C LYS A 242 7.68 7.74 -12.26
N SER A 243 8.18 8.88 -12.72
CA SER A 243 8.49 9.16 -14.11
C SER A 243 9.93 9.65 -14.21
N LEU A 244 10.49 9.73 -15.42
CA LEU A 244 11.82 10.32 -15.63
C LEU A 244 11.97 11.74 -15.06
N ARG A 245 10.86 12.49 -14.90
CA ARG A 245 10.89 13.86 -14.33
C ARG A 245 11.19 13.88 -12.83
N ASP A 246 11.01 12.76 -12.16
CA ASP A 246 11.29 12.61 -10.73
C ASP A 246 12.78 12.31 -10.46
N PHE A 247 13.58 12.07 -11.50
CA PHE A 247 15.01 11.80 -11.39
C PHE A 247 15.81 13.09 -11.62
N GLU A 248 16.49 13.56 -10.58
CA GLU A 248 17.34 14.75 -10.67
C GLU A 248 18.66 14.45 -11.41
N ASP A 249 19.17 15.40 -12.18
CA ASP A 249 20.52 15.29 -12.77
C ASP A 249 21.59 15.45 -11.68
N LYS A 250 22.45 14.44 -11.51
CA LYS A 250 23.56 14.44 -10.54
C LYS A 250 24.93 14.48 -11.21
#